data_AF-A0A2E9I667-F1
#
_entry.id   AF-A0A2E9I667-F1
#
_cell.length_a   1.000
_cell.length_b   1.000
_cell.length_c   1.000
_cell.angle_alpha   90.00
_cell.angle_beta   90.00
_cell.angle_gamma   90.00
#
_symmetry.space_group_name_H-M   'P 1'
#
loop_
_entity.id
_entity.type
_entity.pdbx_description
1 polymer ?
#
loop_
_entity_poly.entity_id
_entity_poly.type
_entity_poly.pdbx_seq_one_letter_code
_entity_poly.pdbx_strand_id
1 'polypeptide(L)' 'MKTWAEIDARREGYGLSRAEMCRELGISESTVFKGIQMKRRPRHSLRRAAVAFFEKLDAASAASDKQEASA' A
#
# COMPACT_ATOMS: atom_id res chain seq x y z
N MET A 1 10.01 1.60 2.22
CA MET A 1 9.05 2.67 1.89
C MET A 1 9.31 3.92 2.73
N LYS A 2 9.76 5.01 2.10
CA LYS A 2 10.14 6.29 2.69
C LYS A 2 9.32 7.47 2.14
N THR A 3 8.76 7.36 0.94
CA THR A 3 8.05 8.45 0.24
C THR A 3 6.64 8.05 -0.19
N TRP A 4 5.80 9.03 -0.52
CA TRP A 4 4.48 8.76 -1.09
C TRP A 4 4.54 8.09 -2.46
N ALA A 5 5.53 8.45 -3.28
CA ALA A 5 5.74 7.84 -4.60
C ALA A 5 6.08 6.34 -4.47
N GLU A 6 6.91 5.96 -3.50
CA GLU A 6 7.20 4.54 -3.24
C GLU A 6 5.96 3.77 -2.77
N ILE A 7 5.10 4.38 -1.95
CA ILE A 7 3.85 3.76 -1.49
C ILE A 7 2.89 3.57 -2.67
N ASP A 8 2.74 4.59 -3.52
CA ASP A 8 1.84 4.56 -4.67
C ASP A 8 2.32 3.60 -5.77
N ALA A 9 3.63 3.54 -6.03
CA ALA A 9 4.21 2.56 -6.96
C ALA A 9 4.07 1.12 -6.44
N ARG A 10 4.23 0.91 -5.13
CA ARG A 10 4.04 -0.42 -4.54
C ARG A 10 2.60 -0.89 -4.66
N ARG A 11 1.62 0.00 -4.45
CA ARG A 11 0.19 -0.28 -4.71
C ARG A 11 -0.04 -0.77 -6.15
N GLU A 12 0.56 -0.11 -7.13
CA GLU A 12 0.42 -0.49 -8.55
C GLU A 12 0.94 -1.92 -8.80
N GLY A 13 2.00 -2.33 -8.11
CA GLY A 13 2.52 -3.69 -8.17
C GLY A 13 1.53 -4.78 -7.72
N TYR A 14 0.54 -4.44 -6.87
CA TYR A 14 -0.54 -5.35 -6.47
C TYR A 14 -1.82 -5.15 -7.30
N GLY A 15 -1.81 -4.30 -8.32
CA GLY A 15 -3.01 -4.00 -9.12
C GLY A 15 -4.13 -3.27 -8.36
N LEU A 16 -3.83 -2.72 -7.18
CA LEU A 16 -4.82 -2.04 -6.33
C LEU A 16 -5.10 -0.62 -6.84
N SER A 17 -6.36 -0.18 -6.75
CA SER A 17 -6.68 1.24 -6.96
C SER A 17 -6.21 2.11 -5.81
N ARG A 18 -5.96 3.40 -6.08
CA ARG A 18 -5.55 4.34 -5.03
C ARG A 18 -6.62 4.49 -3.96
N ALA A 19 -7.90 4.45 -4.34
CA ALA A 19 -9.04 4.49 -3.43
C ALA A 19 -9.04 3.33 -2.43
N GLU A 20 -8.77 2.09 -2.88
CA GLU A 20 -8.71 0.91 -2.01
C GLU A 20 -7.61 1.03 -0.96
N MET A 21 -6.39 1.38 -1.39
CA MET A 21 -5.28 1.62 -0.47
C MET A 21 -5.62 2.74 0.53
N CYS A 22 -6.23 3.83 0.07
CA CYS A 22 -6.60 4.96 0.93
C CYS A 22 -7.65 4.58 1.97
N ARG A 23 -8.63 3.75 1.59
CA ARG A 23 -9.67 3.24 2.50
C ARG A 23 -9.06 2.41 3.62
N GLU A 24 -8.14 1.50 3.29
CA GLU A 24 -7.49 0.65 4.27
C GLU A 24 -6.53 1.43 5.18
N LEU A 25 -5.84 2.43 4.64
CA LEU A 25 -4.92 3.28 5.40
C LEU A 25 -5.62 4.42 6.16
N GLY A 26 -6.93 4.58 6.00
CA GLY A 26 -7.71 5.63 6.67
C GLY A 26 -7.30 7.05 6.27
N ILE A 27 -6.92 7.25 5.01
CA ILE A 27 -6.48 8.55 4.47
C ILE A 27 -7.28 8.93 3.21
N SER A 28 -7.24 10.20 2.82
CA SER A 28 -7.82 10.63 1.55
C SER A 28 -6.83 10.47 0.38
N GLU A 29 -7.34 10.24 -0.83
CA GLU A 29 -6.53 10.23 -2.05
C GLU A 29 -5.79 11.56 -2.27
N SER A 30 -6.42 12.68 -1.89
CA SER A 30 -5.82 14.01 -1.94
C SER A 30 -4.57 14.13 -1.05
N THR A 31 -4.49 13.37 0.04
CA THR A 31 -3.32 13.33 0.92
C THR A 31 -2.13 12.69 0.20
N VAL A 32 -2.37 11.59 -0.52
CA VAL A 32 -1.36 10.92 -1.33
C VAL A 32 -0.91 11.85 -2.46
N PHE A 33 -1.85 12.40 -3.23
CA PHE A 33 -1.57 13.27 -4.37
C PHE A 33 -0.73 14.50 -3.98
N LYS A 34 -1.18 15.26 -2.96
CA LYS A 34 -0.42 16.41 -2.45
C LYS A 34 0.92 15.99 -1.88
N GLY A 35 0.99 14.83 -1.25
CA GLY A 35 2.23 14.24 -0.74
C GLY A 35 3.27 14.01 -1.82
N ILE A 36 2.86 13.43 -2.96
CA ILE A 36 3.70 13.21 -4.14
C ILE A 36 4.09 14.56 -4.76
N GLN A 37 3.10 15.40 -5.07
CA GLN A 37 3.31 16.68 -5.75
C GLN A 37 4.25 17.61 -4.97
N MET A 38 4.07 17.71 -3.65
CA MET A 38 4.91 18.55 -2.79
C MET A 38 6.22 17.87 -2.35
N LYS A 39 6.51 16.65 -2.83
CA LYS A 39 7.66 15.83 -2.43
C LYS A 39 7.81 15.69 -0.91
N ARG A 40 6.67 15.69 -0.19
CA ARG A 40 6.65 15.56 1.27
C ARG A 40 6.77 14.08 1.65
N ARG A 41 7.24 13.83 2.87
CA ARG A 41 7.25 12.47 3.41
C ARG A 41 5.94 12.17 4.13
N PRO A 42 5.39 10.95 4.02
CA PRO A 42 4.28 10.53 4.86
C PRO A 42 4.70 10.55 6.33
N ARG A 43 3.75 10.78 7.25
CA ARG A 43 4.01 10.72 8.70
C ARG A 43 4.51 9.32 9.07
N HIS A 44 5.31 9.23 10.15
CA HIS A 44 5.90 7.95 10.58
C HIS A 44 4.85 6.87 10.84
N SER A 45 3.76 7.21 11.54
CA SER A 45 2.64 6.30 11.78
C SER A 45 2.03 5.75 10.50
N LEU A 46 1.82 6.62 9.51
CA LEU A 46 1.26 6.21 8.23
C LEU A 46 2.20 5.33 7.42
N ARG A 47 3.52 5.60 7.45
CA ARG A 47 4.49 4.70 6.82
C ARG A 47 4.43 3.30 7.43
N ARG A 48 4.28 3.19 8.76
CA ARG A 48 4.10 1.90 9.44
C ARG A 48 2.80 1.22 9.05
N ALA A 49 1.70 1.96 8.96
CA ALA A 49 0.42 1.42 8.50
C ALA A 49 0.51 0.89 7.06
N ALA A 50 1.14 1.64 6.15
CA ALA A 50 1.37 1.22 4.77
C ALA A 50 2.24 -0.05 4.69
N VAL A 51 3.31 -0.15 5.47
CA VAL A 51 4.14 -1.37 5.54
C VAL A 51 3.30 -2.56 5.99
N ALA A 52 2.59 -2.44 7.10
CA ALA A 52 1.75 -3.53 7.61
C ALA A 52 0.64 -3.94 6.63
N PHE A 53 0.07 -2.99 5.90
CA PHE A 53 -0.90 -3.27 4.84
C PHE A 53 -0.29 -4.13 3.72
N PHE A 54 0.86 -3.73 3.17
CA PHE A 54 1.51 -4.50 2.11
C PHE A 54 2.03 -5.86 2.59
N GLU A 55 2.52 -5.96 3.83
CA GLU A 55 2.90 -7.25 4.42
C GLU A 55 1.70 -8.21 4.52
N LYS A 56 0.50 -7.71 4.83
CA LYS A 56 -0.72 -8.53 4.81
C LYS A 56 -1.07 -9.00 3.40
N LEU A 57 -0.90 -8.14 2.40
CA LEU A 57 -1.13 -8.52 1.00
C LEU A 57 -0.13 -9.57 0.52
N ASP A 58 1.14 -9.41 0.87
CA ASP A 58 2.18 -10.41 0.60
C ASP A 58 1.84 -11.76 1.25
N ALA A 59 1.40 -11.75 2.51
CA ALA A 59 0.96 -12.94 3.21
C ALA A 59 -0.28 -13.59 2.59
N ALA A 60 -1.26 -12.79 2.14
CA ALA A 60 -2.46 -13.28 1.47
C ALA A 60 -2.12 -13.92 0.12
N SER A 61 -1.27 -13.27 -0.68
CA SER A 61 -0.80 -13.81 -1.95
C SER A 61 -0.06 -15.14 -1.75
N ALA A 62 0.83 -15.21 -0.76
CA ALA A 62 1.57 -16.45 -0.46
C ALA A 62 0.70 -17.58 0.10
N ALA A 63 -0.45 -17.25 0.71
CA ALA A 63 -1.41 -18.25 1.18
C ALA A 63 -2.24 -18.83 0.03
N SER A 64 -2.61 -18.00 -0.95
CA SER A 64 -3.34 -18.44 -2.15
C SER A 64 -2.52 -19.43 -3.00
N ASP A 65 -1.23 -19.17 -3.21
CA ASP A 65 -0.31 -20.08 -3.93
C ASP A 65 -0.23 -21.49 -3.31
N LYS A 66 -0.41 -21.61 -2.00
CA LYS A 66 -0.33 -22.90 -1.29
C LYS A 66 -1.61 -23.74 -1.40
N GLN A 67 -2.75 -23.14 -1.74
CA GLN A 67 -4.00 -23.89 -1.91
C GLN A 67 -4.12 -24.54 -3.28
N GLU A 68 -3.47 -24.01 -4.32
CA GLU A 68 -3.47 -24.62 -5.66
C GLU A 68 -2.47 -25.79 -5.80
N ALA A 69 -1.41 -25.84 -4.99
CA ALA A 69 -0.42 -26.92 -5.01
C ALA A 69 -0.86 -28.21 -4.28
N SER A 70 -2.11 -28.29 -3.80
CA SER A 70 -2.65 -29.45 -3.06
C SER A 70 -4.04 -29.91 -3.53
N ALA A 71 -4.48 -29.47 -4.72
CA ALA A 71 -5.66 -29.96 -5.42
C ALA A 71 -5.23 -30.83 -6.63
#